data_AF-A0A520V2J7-F1
#
_entry.id   AF-A0A520V2J7-F1
#
_cell.length_a   1.000
_cell.length_b   1.000
_cell.length_c   1.000
_cell.angle_alpha   90.00
_cell.angle_beta   90.00
_cell.angle_gamma   90.00
#
_symmetry.space_group_name_H-M   'P 1'
#
loop_
_entity.id
_entity.type
_entity.pdbx_description
1 polymer ?
#
loop_
_entity_poly.entity_id
_entity_poly.type
_entity_poly.pdbx_seq_one_letter_code
_entity_poly.pdbx_strand_id
1 'polypeptide(L)'
;MAVKLLKFFIATIVGAISLWFFYKLSYYPFEPIDITYYFNIISIPGLDSNTNSKIIFLLFTLILSFIYHLLYRKIASKIILKGFIVALIVFSLYIGALLLAFGISRVNYMGIYLIQDLFGLLIFYFIVSLIYRRA
;
A
#
# COMPACT_ATOMS: atom_id res chain seq x y z
N MET A 1 -10.44 -11.71 -21.03
CA MET A 1 -10.79 -11.25 -19.66
C MET A 1 -9.92 -11.92 -18.59
N ALA A 2 -9.81 -13.25 -18.61
CA ALA A 2 -8.98 -14.05 -17.67
C ALA A 2 -7.51 -13.59 -17.56
N VAL A 3 -6.83 -13.30 -18.67
CA VAL A 3 -5.41 -12.85 -18.66
C VAL A 3 -5.22 -11.51 -17.92
N LYS A 4 -6.19 -10.58 -18.03
CA LYS A 4 -6.12 -9.28 -17.34
C LYS A 4 -6.35 -9.43 -15.83
N LEU A 5 -7.23 -10.36 -15.45
CA LEU A 5 -7.49 -10.70 -14.05
C LEU A 5 -6.29 -11.43 -13.42
N LEU A 6 -5.68 -12.37 -14.13
CA LEU A 6 -4.47 -13.05 -13.69
C LEU A 6 -3.32 -12.06 -13.47
N LYS A 7 -3.07 -11.15 -14.43
CA LYS A 7 -2.06 -10.08 -14.26
C LYS A 7 -2.34 -9.17 -13.07
N PHE A 8 -3.62 -8.90 -12.77
CA PHE A 8 -4.01 -8.15 -11.59
C PHE A 8 -3.59 -8.89 -10.31
N PHE A 9 -3.98 -10.16 -10.15
CA PHE A 9 -3.63 -10.93 -8.97
C PHE A 9 -2.13 -11.14 -8.82
N ILE A 10 -1.40 -11.44 -9.90
CA ILE A 10 0.06 -11.56 -9.87
C ILE A 10 0.70 -10.24 -9.43
N ALA A 11 0.28 -9.10 -10.00
CA ALA A 11 0.80 -7.80 -9.62
C ALA A 11 0.55 -7.51 -8.14
N THR A 12 -0.66 -7.81 -7.64
CA THR A 12 -1.01 -7.64 -6.22
C THR A 12 -0.17 -8.53 -5.31
N ILE A 13 -0.03 -9.82 -5.63
CA ILE A 13 0.72 -10.78 -4.80
C ILE A 13 2.20 -10.37 -4.75
N VAL A 14 2.82 -10.09 -5.89
CA VAL A 14 4.23 -9.68 -5.93
C VAL A 14 4.41 -8.35 -5.21
N GLY A 15 3.51 -7.38 -5.42
CA GLY A 15 3.54 -6.11 -4.71
C GLY A 15 3.40 -6.27 -3.19
N ALA A 16 2.48 -7.12 -2.73
CA ALA A 16 2.25 -7.40 -1.32
C ALA A 16 3.46 -8.08 -0.67
N ILE A 17 4.08 -9.05 -1.35
CA ILE A 17 5.31 -9.70 -0.89
C ILE A 17 6.44 -8.68 -0.78
N SER A 18 6.65 -7.84 -1.80
CA SER A 18 7.67 -6.79 -1.77
C SER A 18 7.45 -5.80 -0.63
N LEU A 19 6.20 -5.39 -0.42
CA LEU A 19 5.82 -4.47 0.66
C LEU A 19 6.04 -5.11 2.04
N TRP A 20 5.67 -6.37 2.21
CA TRP A 20 5.89 -7.12 3.44
C TRP A 20 7.37 -7.26 3.78
N PHE A 21 8.21 -7.61 2.78
CA PHE A 21 9.65 -7.66 2.97
C PHE A 21 10.25 -6.30 3.31
N PHE A 22 9.78 -5.22 2.67
CA PHE A 22 10.22 -3.86 2.98
C PHE A 22 9.99 -3.51 4.46
N TYR A 23 8.79 -3.75 4.98
CA TYR A 23 8.51 -3.49 6.40
C TYR A 23 9.30 -4.44 7.31
N LYS A 24 9.34 -5.74 7.00
CA LYS A 24 10.03 -6.72 7.85
C LYS A 24 11.54 -6.50 7.95
N LEU A 25 12.16 -5.99 6.89
CA LEU A 25 13.60 -5.72 6.83
C LEU A 25 13.94 -4.24 7.10
N SER A 26 13.00 -3.46 7.63
CA SER A 26 13.23 -2.06 7.95
C SER A 26 14.31 -1.92 9.01
N TYR A 27 15.32 -1.09 8.73
CA TYR A 27 16.44 -0.78 9.63
C TYR A 27 16.22 0.58 10.30
N TYR A 28 16.84 0.77 11.48
CA TYR A 28 16.81 2.04 12.21
C TYR A 28 17.12 3.24 11.28
N PRO A 29 16.32 4.33 11.32
CA PRO A 29 15.33 4.69 12.34
C PRO A 29 13.92 4.12 12.13
N PHE A 30 13.72 3.29 11.11
CA PHE A 30 12.43 2.65 10.82
C PHE A 30 12.20 1.42 11.70
N GLU A 31 10.93 1.13 11.98
CA GLU A 31 10.53 -0.05 12.76
C GLU A 31 9.80 -1.05 11.86
N PRO A 32 9.76 -2.35 12.19
CA PRO A 32 9.07 -3.37 11.40
C PRO A 32 7.54 -3.30 11.61
N ILE A 33 6.98 -2.11 11.46
CA ILE A 33 5.57 -1.79 11.57
C ILE A 33 5.10 -1.46 10.16
N ASP A 34 4.08 -2.17 9.69
CA ASP A 34 3.48 -1.91 8.38
C ASP A 34 2.38 -0.84 8.46
N ILE A 35 2.06 -0.27 7.30
CA ILE A 35 1.03 0.75 7.08
C ILE A 35 -0.37 0.36 7.59
N THR A 36 -0.64 -0.93 7.84
CA THR A 36 -1.92 -1.39 8.38
C THR A 36 -1.99 -1.34 9.91
N TYR A 37 -0.89 -1.04 10.59
CA TYR A 37 -0.81 -0.98 12.05
C TYR A 37 -1.86 -0.05 12.67
N TYR A 38 -2.11 1.10 12.03
CA TYR A 38 -3.12 2.06 12.50
C TYR A 38 -4.57 1.54 12.39
N PHE A 39 -4.79 0.44 11.67
CA PHE A 39 -6.08 -0.23 11.51
C PHE A 39 -6.21 -1.51 12.34
N ASN A 40 -5.25 -1.82 13.24
CA ASN A 40 -5.31 -3.00 14.12
C ASN A 40 -6.50 -3.02 15.10
N ILE A 41 -7.34 -1.98 15.12
CA ILE A 41 -8.62 -1.97 15.85
C ILE A 41 -9.63 -2.92 15.19
N ILE A 42 -9.45 -3.26 13.91
CA ILE A 42 -10.33 -4.17 13.18
C ILE A 42 -10.00 -5.61 13.59
N SER A 43 -10.87 -6.25 14.37
CA SER A 43 -10.78 -7.67 14.71
C SER A 43 -11.82 -8.49 13.96
N ILE A 44 -11.39 -9.46 13.15
CA ILE A 44 -12.28 -10.43 12.54
C ILE A 44 -12.63 -11.50 13.60
N PRO A 45 -13.92 -11.71 13.92
CA PRO A 45 -14.33 -12.69 14.92
C PRO A 45 -13.81 -14.10 14.58
N GLY A 46 -13.27 -14.79 15.58
CA GLY A 46 -12.79 -16.17 15.45
C GLY A 46 -11.37 -16.33 14.90
N LEU A 47 -10.63 -15.25 14.67
CA LEU A 47 -9.22 -15.28 14.27
C LEU A 47 -8.30 -14.80 15.40
N ASP A 48 -7.13 -15.44 15.53
CA ASP A 48 -6.05 -14.92 16.36
C ASP A 48 -5.47 -13.63 15.76
N SER A 49 -4.80 -12.83 16.60
CA SER A 49 -4.29 -11.51 16.24
C SER A 49 -3.31 -11.55 15.06
N ASN A 50 -2.42 -12.54 15.00
CA ASN A 50 -1.43 -12.68 13.93
C ASN A 50 -2.09 -13.05 12.60
N THR A 51 -3.07 -13.97 12.61
CA THR A 51 -3.83 -14.33 11.40
C THR A 51 -4.69 -13.16 10.93
N ASN A 52 -5.32 -12.44 11.85
CA ASN A 52 -6.12 -11.25 11.56
C ASN A 52 -5.29 -10.15 10.86
N SER A 53 -4.11 -9.81 11.40
CA SER A 53 -3.24 -8.78 10.78
C SER A 53 -2.77 -9.17 9.38
N LYS A 54 -2.46 -10.45 9.12
CA LYS A 54 -2.10 -10.92 7.78
C LYS A 54 -3.23 -10.78 6.77
N ILE A 55 -4.47 -11.08 7.18
CA ILE A 55 -5.65 -10.94 6.32
C ILE A 55 -5.93 -9.47 6.04
N ILE A 56 -5.85 -8.60 7.05
CA ILE A 56 -6.00 -7.15 6.88
C ILE A 56 -4.96 -6.62 5.90
N PHE A 57 -3.70 -7.03 6.04
CA PHE A 57 -2.62 -6.65 5.11
C PHE A 57 -2.92 -7.09 3.67
N LEU A 58 -3.41 -8.32 3.46
CA LEU A 58 -3.79 -8.82 2.14
C LEU A 58 -4.96 -8.02 1.55
N LEU A 59 -6.00 -7.77 2.33
CA LEU A 59 -7.15 -6.96 1.90
C LEU A 59 -6.74 -5.54 1.55
N PHE A 60 -5.86 -4.95 2.36
CA PHE A 60 -5.29 -3.63 2.11
C PHE A 60 -4.54 -3.58 0.78
N THR A 61 -3.64 -4.53 0.52
CA THR A 61 -2.90 -4.58 -0.77
C THR A 61 -3.82 -4.83 -1.97
N LEU A 62 -4.90 -5.60 -1.81
CA LEU A 62 -5.94 -5.75 -2.83
C LEU A 62 -6.62 -4.41 -3.15
N ILE A 63 -6.98 -3.63 -2.14
CA ILE A 63 -7.56 -2.29 -2.30
C ILE A 63 -6.57 -1.38 -3.03
N LEU A 64 -5.30 -1.37 -2.63
CA LEU A 64 -4.27 -0.57 -3.29
C LEU A 64 -4.12 -0.91 -4.77
N SER A 65 -4.04 -2.21 -5.12
CA SER A 65 -3.99 -2.66 -6.51
C SER A 65 -5.24 -2.26 -7.29
N PHE A 66 -6.43 -2.33 -6.68
CA PHE A 66 -7.67 -1.90 -7.30
C PHE A 66 -7.65 -0.39 -7.61
N ILE A 67 -7.16 0.44 -6.69
CA ILE A 67 -6.98 1.89 -6.92
C ILE A 67 -6.07 2.14 -8.11
N TYR A 68 -4.93 1.45 -8.20
CA TYR A 68 -4.05 1.56 -9.37
C TYR A 68 -4.79 1.22 -10.66
N HIS A 69 -5.60 0.15 -10.65
CA HIS A 69 -6.37 -0.26 -11.81
C HIS A 69 -7.36 0.82 -12.28
N LEU A 70 -8.07 1.46 -11.34
CA LEU A 70 -9.00 2.54 -11.63
C LEU A 70 -8.29 3.78 -12.21
N LEU A 71 -7.11 4.12 -11.69
CA LEU A 71 -6.36 5.31 -12.10
C LEU A 71 -5.50 5.08 -13.35
N TYR A 72 -5.15 3.84 -13.68
CA TYR A 72 -4.24 3.50 -14.78
C TYR A 72 -4.62 4.14 -16.13
N ARG A 73 -5.92 4.17 -16.43
CA ARG A 73 -6.46 4.76 -17.68
C ARG A 73 -6.57 6.28 -17.63
N LYS A 74 -6.63 6.87 -16.43
CA LYS A 74 -6.83 8.31 -16.24
C LYS A 74 -5.52 9.10 -16.30
N ILE A 75 -4.39 8.43 -16.06
CA ILE A 75 -3.07 9.06 -16.04
C ILE A 75 -2.38 8.83 -17.39
N ALA A 76 -2.16 9.91 -18.15
CA ALA A 76 -1.44 9.91 -19.42
C ALA A 76 0.07 10.08 -19.21
N SER A 77 0.72 9.05 -18.67
CA SER A 77 2.19 9.05 -18.45
C SER A 77 2.82 7.68 -18.76
N LYS A 78 4.16 7.63 -18.77
CA LYS A 78 4.91 6.38 -18.95
C LYS A 78 4.67 5.45 -17.75
N ILE A 79 4.80 4.13 -17.96
CA ILE A 79 4.44 3.08 -16.99
C ILE A 79 5.01 3.32 -15.58
N ILE A 80 6.32 3.57 -15.47
CA ILE A 80 6.98 3.80 -14.16
C ILE A 80 6.45 5.09 -13.51
N LEU A 81 6.31 6.15 -14.30
CA LEU A 81 5.80 7.43 -13.82
C LEU A 81 4.32 7.32 -13.38
N LYS A 82 3.52 6.42 -13.98
CA LYS A 82 2.17 6.13 -13.49
C LYS A 82 2.19 5.55 -12.08
N GLY A 83 3.05 4.56 -11.83
CA GLY A 83 3.20 3.97 -10.49
C GLY A 83 3.55 5.04 -9.45
N PHE A 84 4.52 5.89 -9.78
CA PHE A 84 4.92 7.01 -8.94
C PHE A 84 3.76 8.00 -8.66
N ILE A 85 3.04 8.43 -9.69
CA ILE A 85 1.89 9.35 -9.54
C ILE A 85 0.80 8.73 -8.66
N VAL A 86 0.46 7.45 -8.88
CA VAL A 86 -0.56 6.76 -8.07
C VAL A 86 -0.11 6.66 -6.61
N ALA A 87 1.17 6.35 -6.35
CA ALA A 87 1.71 6.32 -5.00
C ALA A 87 1.53 7.67 -4.29
N LEU A 88 1.86 8.78 -4.95
CA LEU A 88 1.69 10.12 -4.37
C LEU A 88 0.23 10.48 -4.12
N ILE A 89 -0.68 10.13 -5.03
CA ILE A 89 -2.12 10.34 -4.85
C ILE A 89 -2.61 9.59 -3.61
N VAL A 90 -2.29 8.30 -3.51
CA VAL A 90 -2.75 7.45 -2.42
C VAL A 90 -2.13 7.87 -1.10
N PHE A 91 -0.84 8.22 -1.09
CA PHE A 91 -0.19 8.74 0.11
C PHE A 91 -0.79 10.07 0.56
N SER A 92 -1.14 10.97 -0.37
CA SER A 92 -1.80 12.24 -0.02
C SER A 92 -3.18 12.01 0.61
N LEU A 93 -3.95 11.07 0.08
CA LEU A 93 -5.24 10.68 0.67
C LEU A 93 -5.07 10.04 2.05
N TYR A 94 -4.05 9.20 2.20
CA TYR A 94 -3.70 8.57 3.48
C TYR A 94 -3.34 9.62 4.55
N ILE A 95 -2.47 10.59 4.22
CA ILE A 95 -2.14 11.71 5.12
C ILE A 95 -3.39 12.51 5.47
N GLY A 96 -4.25 12.81 4.48
CA GLY A 96 -5.52 13.50 4.73
C GLY A 96 -6.40 12.74 5.73
N ALA A 97 -6.53 11.42 5.58
CA ALA A 97 -7.29 10.58 6.49
C ALA A 97 -6.68 10.58 7.92
N LEU A 98 -5.36 10.47 8.03
CA LEU A 98 -4.67 10.52 9.33
C LEU A 98 -4.83 11.88 10.02
N LEU A 99 -4.75 12.98 9.27
CA LEU A 99 -4.97 14.32 9.80
C LEU A 99 -6.38 14.49 10.35
N LEU A 100 -7.39 13.98 9.65
CA LEU A 100 -8.79 14.00 10.10
C LEU A 100 -9.01 13.13 11.34
N ALA A 101 -8.34 11.98 11.43
CA ALA A 101 -8.52 11.05 12.54
C ALA A 101 -7.76 11.45 13.82
N PHE A 102 -6.54 11.98 13.68
CA PHE A 102 -5.61 12.15 14.80
C PHE A 102 -5.15 13.59 15.05
N GLY A 103 -5.42 14.52 14.13
CA GLY A 103 -4.97 15.90 14.20
C GLY A 103 -3.48 16.09 13.90
N ILE A 104 -3.09 17.35 13.68
CA ILE A 104 -1.76 17.71 13.14
C ILE A 104 -0.60 17.34 14.07
N SER A 105 -0.75 17.52 15.38
CA SER A 105 0.32 17.24 16.35
C SER A 105 0.71 15.76 16.36
N ARG A 106 -0.28 14.87 16.25
CA ARG A 106 -0.05 13.42 16.26
C ARG A 106 0.52 12.93 14.94
N VAL A 107 0.08 13.50 13.82
CA VAL A 107 0.66 13.21 12.50
C VAL A 107 2.13 13.64 12.42
N ASN A 108 2.48 14.81 12.97
CA ASN A 108 3.88 15.25 13.03
C ASN A 108 4.77 14.30 13.84
N TYR A 109 4.26 13.77 14.95
CA TYR A 109 4.98 12.77 15.75
C TYR A 109 5.22 11.46 14.98
N MET A 110 4.32 11.09 14.06
CA MET A 110 4.44 9.89 13.23
C MET A 110 5.39 10.06 12.02
N GLY A 111 6.06 11.21 11.87
CA GLY A 111 6.77 11.59 10.64
C GLY A 111 7.71 10.52 10.05
N ILE A 112 8.50 9.82 10.88
CA ILE A 112 9.39 8.75 10.41
C ILE A 112 8.60 7.57 9.80
N TYR A 113 7.51 7.17 10.45
CA TYR A 113 6.63 6.11 9.93
C TYR A 113 5.92 6.53 8.66
N LEU A 114 5.55 7.81 8.52
CA LEU A 114 4.94 8.33 7.29
C LEU A 114 5.91 8.33 6.12
N ILE A 115 7.20 8.61 6.37
CA ILE A 115 8.25 8.48 5.35
C ILE A 115 8.42 7.01 4.94
N GLN A 116 8.39 6.09 5.90
CA GLN A 116 8.44 4.65 5.64
C GLN A 116 7.26 4.20 4.79
N ASP A 117 6.04 4.62 5.14
CA ASP A 117 4.80 4.33 4.41
C ASP A 117 4.85 4.85 2.97
N LEU A 118 5.41 6.06 2.76
CA LEU A 118 5.63 6.61 1.43
C LEU A 118 6.54 5.71 0.59
N PHE A 119 7.68 5.27 1.14
CA PHE A 119 8.57 4.35 0.44
C PHE A 119 7.90 3.01 0.17
N GLY A 120 7.13 2.48 1.13
CA GLY A 120 6.34 1.27 0.95
C GLY A 120 5.37 1.39 -0.23
N LEU A 121 4.58 2.47 -0.28
CA LEU A 121 3.65 2.72 -1.38
C LEU A 121 4.37 2.91 -2.73
N LEU A 122 5.52 3.58 -2.75
CA LEU A 122 6.34 3.72 -3.95
C LEU A 122 6.80 2.37 -4.48
N ILE A 123 7.31 1.49 -3.61
CA ILE A 123 7.73 0.13 -3.98
C ILE A 123 6.53 -0.66 -4.51
N PHE A 124 5.43 -0.66 -3.78
CA PHE A 124 4.22 -1.40 -4.15
C PHE A 124 3.72 -0.98 -5.54
N TYR A 125 3.52 0.33 -5.77
CA TYR A 125 2.99 0.81 -7.04
C TYR A 125 4.00 0.75 -8.17
N PHE A 126 5.30 0.79 -7.88
CA PHE A 126 6.33 0.48 -8.87
C PHE A 126 6.19 -0.96 -9.38
N ILE A 127 6.16 -1.95 -8.48
CA ILE A 127 5.96 -3.38 -8.82
C ILE A 127 4.68 -3.57 -9.62
N VAL A 128 3.56 -3.05 -9.11
CA VAL A 128 2.26 -3.16 -9.76
C VAL A 128 2.29 -2.54 -11.15
N SER A 129 2.96 -1.39 -11.33
CA SER A 129 3.06 -0.74 -12.64
C SER A 129 3.86 -1.57 -13.65
N LEU A 130 4.93 -2.25 -13.22
CA LEU A 130 5.76 -3.07 -14.09
C LEU A 130 5.04 -4.32 -14.59
N ILE A 131 4.27 -4.97 -13.70
CA ILE A 131 3.59 -6.24 -13.98
C ILE A 131 2.23 -6.01 -14.64
N TYR A 132 1.46 -5.04 -14.15
CA TYR A 132 0.15 -4.69 -14.69
C TYR A 132 0.27 -3.86 -15.97
N ARG A 133 0.69 -4.55 -17.04
CA ARG A 133 0.68 -4.01 -18.41
C ARG A 133 -0.63 -4.41 -19.08
N ARG A 134 -1.53 -3.45 -19.26
CA ARG A 134 -2.56 -3.57 -20.30
C ARG A 134 -1.84 -3.34 -21.64
N ALA A 135 -1.56 -4.45 -22.33
CA ALA A 135 -1.43 -4.43 -23.78
C ALA A 135 -2.77 -4.02 -24.40
#